data_AF-A0A7S1S6T8-F1
#
_entry.id   AF-A0A7S1S6T8-F1
#
_cell.length_a   1.000
_cell.length_b   1.000
_cell.length_c   1.000
_cell.angle_alpha   90.00
_cell.angle_beta   90.00
_cell.angle_gamma   90.00
#
_symmetry.space_group_name_H-M   'P 1'
#
loop_
_entity.id
_entity.type
_entity.pdbx_description
1 polymer ?
#
loop_
_entity_poly.entity_id
_entity_poly.type
_entity_poly.pdbx_seq_one_letter_code
_entity_poly.pdbx_strand_id
1 'polypeptide(L)'
;CGGIPPSPESVEEWCKAAVRCGWLNLGASVALPNLQMNPALQLEDLQSVLKGTLDMAGFSSCVLVGKDWGGVVAVQLASSTEMAPRIEGVVLVGPNTPVPATAREVIAPTLLLWARDDDISPFEDWEQWLEALDGRCMPTTIKECESGAHCFDQIVNAESISEAVRSFTVSAFMLAELDVIEEGDEEDEEDSGEAAKAEARKSGKDEDDSESNEGEDVSPHMKKNQRLTRLQAELPAFLQAATPELAAPTEELPEGAPPPSFSGRHSTTKRLSLALPQWIQAGMTRASE
;
A
#
# COMPACT_ATOMS: atom_id res chain seq x y z
N CYS A 1 28.83 0.73 -18.01
CA CYS A 1 28.60 1.05 -16.59
C CYS A 1 29.04 -0.16 -15.76
N GLY A 2 30.26 -0.13 -15.20
CA GLY A 2 30.74 -1.16 -14.30
C GLY A 2 30.32 -0.82 -12.88
N GLY A 3 29.07 -1.14 -12.53
CA GLY A 3 28.63 -1.11 -11.14
C GLY A 3 29.31 -2.25 -10.37
N ILE A 4 29.63 -2.02 -9.11
CA ILE A 4 30.02 -3.11 -8.21
C ILE A 4 28.76 -4.01 -8.07
N PRO A 5 28.87 -5.34 -8.04
CA PRO A 5 27.70 -6.18 -7.76
C PRO A 5 27.12 -5.84 -6.38
N PRO A 6 25.81 -6.02 -6.17
CA PRO A 6 25.25 -5.92 -4.82
C PRO A 6 25.95 -6.95 -3.92
N SER A 7 26.10 -6.65 -2.63
CA SER A 7 26.65 -7.63 -1.71
C SER A 7 25.72 -8.87 -1.70
N PRO A 8 26.27 -10.09 -1.77
CA PRO A 8 25.45 -11.30 -1.68
C PRO A 8 24.58 -11.34 -0.41
N GLU A 9 25.11 -10.79 0.69
CA GLU A 9 24.43 -10.70 1.99
C GLU A 9 23.17 -9.84 1.92
N SER A 10 23.22 -8.66 1.27
CA SER A 10 22.03 -7.82 1.11
C SER A 10 20.98 -8.48 0.23
N VAL A 11 21.39 -9.13 -0.88
CA VAL A 11 20.43 -9.87 -1.72
C VAL A 11 19.78 -11.01 -0.93
N GLU A 12 20.58 -11.76 -0.17
CA GLU A 12 20.10 -12.86 0.67
C GLU A 12 19.13 -12.37 1.77
N GLU A 13 19.45 -11.26 2.43
CA GLU A 13 18.58 -10.57 3.40
C GLU A 13 17.21 -10.29 2.77
N TRP A 14 17.16 -9.55 1.66
CA TRP A 14 15.91 -9.18 1.02
C TRP A 14 15.11 -10.39 0.51
N CYS A 15 15.78 -11.42 -0.02
CA CYS A 15 15.13 -12.66 -0.41
C CYS A 15 14.48 -13.37 0.78
N LYS A 16 15.19 -13.49 1.91
CA LYS A 16 14.65 -14.11 3.13
C LYS A 16 13.48 -13.30 3.68
N ALA A 17 13.58 -11.97 3.70
CA ALA A 17 12.50 -11.09 4.14
C ALA A 17 11.25 -11.26 3.27
N ALA A 18 11.40 -11.26 1.94
CA ALA A 18 10.30 -11.45 1.00
C ALA A 18 9.57 -12.79 1.21
N VAL A 19 10.33 -13.87 1.44
CA VAL A 19 9.78 -15.21 1.75
C VAL A 19 9.02 -15.20 3.08
N ARG A 20 9.59 -14.62 4.14
CA ARG A 20 8.97 -14.56 5.48
C ARG A 20 7.68 -13.72 5.48
N CYS A 21 7.69 -12.59 4.80
CA CYS A 21 6.49 -11.75 4.62
C CYS A 21 5.43 -12.43 3.76
N GLY A 22 5.80 -13.46 2.98
CA GLY A 22 4.87 -14.22 2.14
C GLY A 22 4.41 -13.46 0.90
N TRP A 23 5.17 -12.46 0.42
CA TRP A 23 4.75 -11.61 -0.70
C TRP A 23 4.46 -12.41 -1.98
N LEU A 24 5.26 -13.45 -2.27
CA LEU A 24 5.00 -14.31 -3.42
C LEU A 24 3.69 -15.10 -3.28
N ASN A 25 3.32 -15.50 -2.06
CA ASN A 25 2.07 -16.21 -1.78
C ASN A 25 0.85 -15.28 -1.94
N LEU A 26 1.02 -13.98 -1.68
CA LEU A 26 0.02 -12.95 -1.97
C LEU A 26 -0.15 -12.69 -3.49
N GLY A 27 0.67 -13.31 -4.33
CA GLY A 27 0.71 -13.03 -5.77
C GLY A 27 1.42 -11.72 -6.13
N ALA A 28 2.21 -11.15 -5.20
CA ALA A 28 3.06 -10.01 -5.50
C ALA A 28 4.35 -10.47 -6.21
N SER A 29 4.89 -9.59 -7.05
CA SER A 29 6.24 -9.73 -7.60
C SER A 29 7.20 -8.84 -6.81
N VAL A 30 8.42 -9.33 -6.57
CA VAL A 30 9.45 -8.60 -5.80
C VAL A 30 10.57 -8.22 -6.74
N ALA A 31 10.85 -6.93 -6.86
CA ALA A 31 11.98 -6.39 -7.60
C ALA A 31 13.00 -5.78 -6.63
N LEU A 32 14.28 -6.10 -6.83
CA LEU A 32 15.39 -5.61 -6.02
C LEU A 32 16.38 -4.90 -6.95
N PRO A 33 16.12 -3.64 -7.33
CA PRO A 33 17.04 -2.89 -8.18
C PRO A 33 18.36 -2.68 -7.43
N ASN A 34 19.49 -2.85 -8.14
CA ASN A 34 20.81 -2.58 -7.58
C ASN A 34 21.06 -1.06 -7.54
N LEU A 35 20.52 -0.40 -6.52
CA LEU A 35 20.69 1.01 -6.25
C LEU A 35 21.94 1.22 -5.41
N GLN A 36 23.11 1.03 -6.02
CA GLN A 36 24.35 1.39 -5.33
C GLN A 36 24.35 2.89 -5.03
N MET A 37 24.94 3.28 -3.90
CA MET A 37 25.20 4.68 -3.55
C MET A 37 26.21 5.28 -4.55
N ASN A 38 25.75 5.55 -5.75
CA ASN A 38 26.45 6.35 -6.71
C ASN A 38 26.01 7.79 -6.46
N PRO A 39 26.91 8.70 -6.06
CA PRO A 39 26.54 10.10 -5.83
C PRO A 39 26.03 10.80 -7.10
N ALA A 40 26.25 10.21 -8.28
CA ALA A 40 25.67 10.67 -9.53
C ALA A 40 24.20 10.28 -9.72
N LEU A 41 23.70 9.27 -8.98
CA LEU A 41 22.33 8.79 -9.12
C LEU A 41 21.36 9.87 -8.61
N GLN A 42 20.59 10.45 -9.51
CA GLN A 42 19.57 11.44 -9.18
C GLN A 42 18.22 10.76 -8.94
N LEU A 43 17.28 11.52 -8.39
CA LEU A 43 15.92 11.02 -8.16
C LEU A 43 15.25 10.61 -9.48
N GLU A 44 15.49 11.34 -10.57
CA GLU A 44 14.92 11.09 -11.89
C GLU A 44 15.41 9.76 -12.49
N ASP A 45 16.66 9.37 -12.20
CA ASP A 45 17.18 8.06 -12.59
C ASP A 45 16.43 6.93 -11.87
N LEU A 46 16.13 7.14 -10.58
CA LEU A 46 15.39 6.18 -9.76
C LEU A 46 13.93 6.06 -10.19
N GLN A 47 13.29 7.18 -10.52
CA GLN A 47 11.94 7.20 -11.11
C GLN A 47 11.92 6.40 -12.42
N SER A 48 12.94 6.59 -13.27
CA SER A 48 13.09 5.85 -14.54
C SER A 48 13.27 4.34 -14.31
N VAL A 49 14.08 3.94 -13.32
CA VAL A 49 14.26 2.53 -12.95
C VAL A 49 12.95 1.93 -12.43
N LEU A 50 12.23 2.64 -11.56
CA LEU A 50 10.97 2.17 -11.00
C LEU A 50 9.91 2.01 -12.09
N LYS A 51 9.75 3.02 -12.96
CA LYS A 51 8.85 2.98 -14.11
C LYS A 51 9.18 1.84 -15.06
N GLY A 52 10.44 1.70 -15.46
CA GLY A 52 10.88 0.61 -16.33
C GLY A 52 10.66 -0.77 -15.70
N THR A 53 10.81 -0.89 -14.38
CA THR A 53 10.53 -2.13 -13.64
C THR A 53 9.03 -2.46 -13.64
N LEU A 54 8.18 -1.47 -13.37
CA LEU A 54 6.73 -1.60 -13.43
C LEU A 54 6.26 -1.99 -14.84
N ASP A 55 6.73 -1.28 -15.86
CA ASP A 55 6.40 -1.54 -17.26
C ASP A 55 6.84 -2.95 -17.70
N MET A 56 8.06 -3.36 -17.36
CA MET A 56 8.59 -4.69 -17.68
C MET A 56 7.80 -5.81 -16.99
N ALA A 57 7.33 -5.57 -15.77
CA ALA A 57 6.56 -6.54 -15.00
C ALA A 57 5.05 -6.50 -15.32
N GLY A 58 4.59 -5.52 -16.10
CA GLY A 58 3.18 -5.34 -16.45
C GLY A 58 2.32 -4.86 -15.28
N PHE A 59 2.89 -4.08 -14.36
CA PHE A 59 2.18 -3.47 -13.23
C PHE A 59 2.08 -1.95 -13.40
N SER A 60 0.99 -1.35 -12.92
CA SER A 60 0.80 0.11 -12.91
C SER A 60 1.37 0.76 -11.64
N SER A 61 1.37 0.01 -10.54
CA SER A 61 1.72 0.51 -9.21
C SER A 61 2.41 -0.55 -8.35
N CYS A 62 2.99 -0.11 -7.22
CA CYS A 62 3.75 -0.95 -6.31
C CYS A 62 3.68 -0.48 -4.85
N VAL A 63 4.15 -1.33 -3.94
CA VAL A 63 4.54 -0.91 -2.58
C VAL A 63 6.06 -0.77 -2.56
N LEU A 64 6.56 0.37 -2.08
CA LEU A 64 7.99 0.58 -1.89
C LEU A 64 8.42 0.09 -0.52
N VAL A 65 9.58 -0.58 -0.47
CA VAL A 65 10.20 -1.00 0.79
C VAL A 65 11.63 -0.48 0.82
N GLY A 66 11.94 0.36 1.80
CA GLY A 66 13.23 1.02 1.93
C GLY A 66 13.82 0.84 3.33
N LYS A 67 15.12 0.53 3.38
CA LYS A 67 15.91 0.43 4.61
C LYS A 67 17.00 1.50 4.63
N ASP A 68 17.26 2.13 5.77
CA ASP A 68 18.30 3.18 5.92
C ASP A 68 18.14 4.29 4.86
N TRP A 69 19.16 4.56 4.04
CA TRP A 69 19.11 5.53 2.95
C TRP A 69 18.05 5.17 1.91
N GLY A 70 17.81 3.87 1.68
CA GLY A 70 16.72 3.41 0.82
C GLY A 70 15.34 3.82 1.33
N GLY A 71 15.17 3.99 2.64
CA GLY A 71 13.94 4.52 3.24
C GLY A 71 13.73 6.00 2.90
N VAL A 72 14.79 6.81 2.98
CA VAL A 72 14.79 8.21 2.55
C VAL A 72 14.42 8.33 1.07
N VAL A 73 15.03 7.49 0.22
CA VAL A 73 14.73 7.43 -1.22
C VAL A 73 13.29 7.02 -1.48
N ALA A 74 12.77 6.02 -0.78
CA ALA A 74 11.38 5.57 -0.92
C ALA A 74 10.39 6.70 -0.63
N VAL A 75 10.67 7.51 0.40
CA VAL A 75 9.87 8.70 0.74
C VAL A 75 9.95 9.74 -0.35
N GLN A 76 11.14 10.07 -0.85
CA GLN A 76 11.29 11.04 -1.93
C GLN A 76 10.55 10.63 -3.20
N LEU A 77 10.59 9.33 -3.57
CA LEU A 77 9.82 8.80 -4.69
C LEU A 77 8.31 8.91 -4.43
N ALA A 78 7.85 8.52 -3.24
CA ALA A 78 6.44 8.56 -2.84
C ALA A 78 5.86 9.97 -2.66
N SER A 79 6.72 10.96 -2.45
CA SER A 79 6.35 12.38 -2.43
C SER A 79 6.38 13.04 -3.82
N SER A 80 7.07 12.43 -4.80
CA SER A 80 7.24 13.03 -6.12
C SER A 80 5.94 12.99 -6.92
N THR A 81 5.55 14.10 -7.56
CA THR A 81 4.31 14.19 -8.35
C THR A 81 4.24 13.13 -9.46
N GLU A 82 5.38 12.75 -10.06
CA GLU A 82 5.41 11.76 -11.13
C GLU A 82 5.18 10.33 -10.64
N MET A 83 5.73 9.96 -9.48
CA MET A 83 5.69 8.57 -8.99
C MET A 83 4.66 8.32 -7.90
N ALA A 84 4.20 9.35 -7.18
CA ALA A 84 3.20 9.20 -6.12
C ALA A 84 1.95 8.42 -6.56
N PRO A 85 1.37 8.64 -7.76
CA PRO A 85 0.21 7.87 -8.24
C PRO A 85 0.51 6.38 -8.55
N ARG A 86 1.77 5.95 -8.47
CA ARG A 86 2.22 4.58 -8.72
C ARG A 86 2.65 3.86 -7.44
N ILE A 87 2.51 4.50 -6.29
CA ILE A 87 3.01 4.01 -5.01
C ILE A 87 1.83 3.87 -4.06
N GLU A 88 1.39 2.63 -3.85
CA GLU A 88 0.20 2.30 -3.04
C GLU A 88 0.51 2.18 -1.56
N GLY A 89 1.78 2.12 -1.20
CA GLY A 89 2.22 1.99 0.17
C GLY A 89 3.73 2.12 0.29
N VAL A 90 4.18 2.51 1.48
CA VAL A 90 5.60 2.64 1.80
C VAL A 90 5.90 1.88 3.09
N VAL A 91 6.87 0.98 3.06
CA VAL A 91 7.42 0.30 4.24
C VAL A 91 8.83 0.83 4.49
N LEU A 92 9.04 1.44 5.66
CA LEU A 92 10.30 2.02 6.08
C LEU A 92 10.90 1.15 7.19
N VAL A 93 12.14 0.69 7.00
CA VAL A 93 12.86 -0.18 7.94
C VAL A 93 14.07 0.56 8.48
N GLY A 94 14.04 1.01 9.73
CA GLY A 94 15.10 1.81 10.35
C GLY A 94 15.64 2.91 9.40
N PRO A 95 14.78 3.76 8.82
CA PRO A 95 15.21 4.76 7.84
C PRO A 95 16.19 5.78 8.46
N ASN A 96 17.10 6.30 7.64
CA ASN A 96 18.16 7.21 8.11
C ASN A 96 17.60 8.60 8.52
N THR A 97 18.33 9.29 9.38
CA THR A 97 18.05 10.66 9.84
C THR A 97 19.10 11.62 9.25
N PRO A 98 18.74 12.85 8.81
CA PRO A 98 17.47 13.54 9.02
C PRO A 98 16.33 13.07 8.12
N VAL A 99 15.10 13.19 8.64
CA VAL A 99 13.88 12.94 7.88
C VAL A 99 13.79 13.91 6.68
N PRO A 100 13.47 13.43 5.47
CA PRO A 100 13.31 14.31 4.31
C PRO A 100 12.18 15.31 4.52
N ALA A 101 12.39 16.56 4.11
CA ALA A 101 11.37 17.60 4.19
C ALA A 101 10.08 17.24 3.42
N THR A 102 10.21 16.41 2.38
CA THR A 102 9.12 15.92 1.54
C THR A 102 8.27 14.84 2.22
N ALA A 103 8.64 14.33 3.40
CA ALA A 103 7.90 13.25 4.07
C ALA A 103 6.40 13.58 4.28
N ARG A 104 6.07 14.85 4.51
CA ARG A 104 4.68 15.34 4.64
C ARG A 104 3.86 15.29 3.36
N GLU A 105 4.51 15.16 2.21
CA GLU A 105 3.89 15.13 0.89
C GLU A 105 3.55 13.70 0.44
N VAL A 106 3.96 12.67 1.20
CA VAL A 106 3.64 11.27 0.89
C VAL A 106 2.13 11.07 0.97
N ILE A 107 1.50 10.67 -0.14
CA ILE A 107 0.05 10.40 -0.21
C ILE A 107 -0.28 8.90 -0.16
N ALA A 108 0.68 8.07 0.22
CA ALA A 108 0.49 6.64 0.42
C ALA A 108 0.44 6.29 1.93
N PRO A 109 -0.28 5.22 2.33
CA PRO A 109 -0.12 4.62 3.66
C PRO A 109 1.33 4.27 3.95
N THR A 110 1.75 4.39 5.20
CA THR A 110 3.14 4.12 5.59
C THR A 110 3.23 3.18 6.80
N LEU A 111 4.09 2.18 6.71
CA LEU A 111 4.47 1.30 7.80
C LEU A 111 5.93 1.57 8.18
N LEU A 112 6.17 1.94 9.44
CA LEU A 112 7.50 2.07 10.01
C LEU A 112 7.82 0.85 10.86
N LEU A 113 8.95 0.22 10.57
CA LEU A 113 9.53 -0.88 11.33
C LEU A 113 10.85 -0.41 11.92
N TRP A 114 11.07 -0.65 13.21
CA TRP A 114 12.32 -0.28 13.87
C TRP A 114 12.68 -1.30 14.95
N ALA A 115 13.92 -1.80 14.93
CA ALA A 115 14.42 -2.67 15.97
C ALA A 115 15.02 -1.86 17.13
N ARG A 116 14.73 -2.26 18.37
CA ARG A 116 15.28 -1.61 19.58
C ARG A 116 16.79 -1.79 19.73
N ASP A 117 17.34 -2.81 19.08
CA ASP A 117 18.77 -3.15 19.06
C ASP A 117 19.46 -2.72 17.74
N ASP A 118 18.85 -1.82 16.96
CA ASP A 118 19.46 -1.24 15.76
C ASP A 118 20.61 -0.28 16.14
N ASP A 119 21.84 -0.65 15.75
CA ASP A 119 23.07 0.08 16.02
C ASP A 119 23.50 1.00 14.87
N ILE A 120 22.79 0.98 13.74
CA ILE A 120 23.04 1.82 12.56
C ILE A 120 22.08 3.01 12.53
N SER A 121 20.79 2.73 12.73
CA SER A 121 19.73 3.74 12.82
C SER A 121 19.15 3.70 14.24
N PRO A 122 19.56 4.62 15.15
CA PRO A 122 19.16 4.58 16.54
C PRO A 122 17.64 4.57 16.69
N PHE A 123 17.13 3.70 17.57
CA PHE A 123 15.68 3.54 17.78
C PHE A 123 15.01 4.89 18.10
N GLU A 124 15.64 5.73 18.91
CA GLU A 124 15.09 7.03 19.34
C GLU A 124 14.70 7.98 18.17
N ASP A 125 15.25 7.77 16.98
CA ASP A 125 14.93 8.58 15.80
C ASP A 125 13.54 8.31 15.23
N TRP A 126 12.86 7.22 15.62
CA TRP A 126 11.52 6.90 15.11
C TRP A 126 10.50 8.00 15.41
N GLU A 127 10.65 8.75 16.51
CA GLU A 127 9.74 9.83 16.90
C GLU A 127 9.72 10.96 15.88
N GLN A 128 10.90 11.35 15.36
CA GLN A 128 11.03 12.39 14.33
C GLN A 128 10.36 11.96 13.03
N TRP A 129 10.53 10.68 12.68
CA TRP A 129 9.89 10.07 11.52
C TRP A 129 8.37 10.01 11.66
N LEU A 130 7.87 9.60 12.82
CA LEU A 130 6.43 9.57 13.07
C LEU A 130 5.86 11.00 12.99
N GLU A 131 6.46 11.98 13.66
CA GLU A 131 5.98 13.37 13.62
C GLU A 131 5.92 13.94 12.20
N ALA A 132 6.94 13.64 11.38
CA ALA A 132 6.96 14.07 9.98
C ALA A 132 5.85 13.42 9.13
N LEU A 133 5.41 12.21 9.48
CA LEU A 133 4.42 11.43 8.75
C LEU A 133 2.99 11.53 9.33
N ASP A 134 2.81 11.94 10.58
CA ASP A 134 1.53 11.98 11.31
C ASP A 134 0.64 13.20 10.94
N GLY A 135 1.18 14.15 10.17
CA GLY A 135 0.45 15.35 9.71
C GLY A 135 -0.26 15.20 8.35
N ARG A 136 -0.31 13.99 7.79
CA ARG A 136 -0.79 13.72 6.42
C ARG A 136 -2.26 13.27 6.42
N CYS A 137 -2.87 13.24 5.25
CA CYS A 137 -4.19 12.62 5.06
C CYS A 137 -4.16 11.08 5.03
N MET A 138 -2.98 10.47 5.18
CA MET A 138 -2.78 9.04 5.04
C MET A 138 -2.27 8.39 6.32
N PRO A 139 -2.61 7.12 6.57
CA PRO A 139 -2.35 6.51 7.85
C PRO A 139 -0.88 6.11 7.96
N THR A 140 -0.31 6.34 9.13
CA THR A 140 1.03 5.90 9.50
C THR A 140 0.93 4.86 10.61
N THR A 141 1.45 3.66 10.38
CA THR A 141 1.53 2.59 11.37
C THR A 141 2.97 2.41 11.80
N ILE A 142 3.24 2.37 13.10
CA ILE A 142 4.55 1.99 13.63
C ILE A 142 4.50 0.60 14.27
N LYS A 143 5.54 -0.20 14.01
CA LYS A 143 5.79 -1.48 14.67
C LYS A 143 7.21 -1.48 15.22
N GLU A 144 7.27 -1.38 16.53
CA GLU A 144 8.50 -1.56 17.30
C GLU A 144 8.84 -3.06 17.32
N CYS A 145 10.11 -3.37 17.08
CA CYS A 145 10.64 -4.72 17.07
C CYS A 145 11.63 -4.85 18.23
N GLU A 146 11.49 -5.89 19.05
CA GLU A 146 12.37 -6.09 20.21
C GLU A 146 13.83 -6.35 19.80
N SER A 147 14.03 -6.99 18.65
CA SER A 147 15.34 -7.37 18.13
C SER A 147 15.34 -7.42 16.60
N GLY A 148 16.53 -7.54 16.02
CA GLY A 148 16.75 -7.71 14.58
C GLY A 148 17.88 -6.84 14.04
N ALA A 149 18.44 -5.99 14.90
CA ALA A 149 19.44 -4.99 14.57
C ALA A 149 19.02 -4.22 13.31
N HIS A 150 19.98 -3.96 12.43
CA HIS A 150 19.73 -3.30 11.14
C HIS A 150 19.45 -4.28 9.97
N CYS A 151 18.95 -5.48 10.27
CA CYS A 151 18.70 -6.54 9.27
C CYS A 151 17.20 -6.78 9.11
N PHE A 152 16.64 -6.40 7.96
CA PHE A 152 15.21 -6.50 7.70
C PHE A 152 14.71 -7.94 7.80
N ASP A 153 15.49 -8.91 7.30
CA ASP A 153 15.14 -10.31 7.36
C ASP A 153 15.04 -10.84 8.80
N GLN A 154 15.88 -10.35 9.70
CA GLN A 154 15.85 -10.67 11.14
C GLN A 154 14.69 -9.97 11.84
N ILE A 155 14.40 -8.71 11.49
CA ILE A 155 13.23 -7.97 12.00
C ILE A 155 11.94 -8.73 11.71
N VAL A 156 11.74 -9.20 10.47
CA VAL A 156 10.55 -9.96 10.08
C VAL A 156 10.61 -11.45 10.46
N ASN A 157 11.62 -11.87 11.23
CA ASN A 157 11.66 -13.22 11.78
C ASN A 157 10.65 -13.40 12.93
N ALA A 158 10.24 -12.29 13.57
CA ALA A 158 9.11 -12.28 14.49
C ALA A 158 7.79 -12.41 13.71
N GLU A 159 7.00 -13.43 14.02
CA GLU A 159 5.75 -13.74 13.31
C GLU A 159 4.80 -12.54 13.27
N SER A 160 4.62 -11.86 14.40
CA SER A 160 3.78 -10.66 14.51
C SER A 160 4.21 -9.50 13.61
N ILE A 161 5.52 -9.37 13.35
CA ILE A 161 6.05 -8.34 12.45
C ILE A 161 5.85 -8.75 10.99
N SER A 162 6.15 -10.02 10.65
CA SER A 162 5.90 -10.53 9.30
C SER A 162 4.42 -10.47 8.91
N GLU A 163 3.51 -10.75 9.85
CA GLU A 163 2.07 -10.64 9.68
C GLU A 163 1.64 -9.18 9.52
N ALA A 164 2.24 -8.25 10.28
CA ALA A 164 1.97 -6.82 10.12
C ALA A 164 2.40 -6.30 8.74
N VAL A 165 3.58 -6.70 8.24
CA VAL A 165 4.06 -6.34 6.90
C VAL A 165 3.14 -6.92 5.83
N ARG A 166 2.73 -8.18 5.97
CA ARG A 166 1.81 -8.85 5.04
C ARG A 166 0.46 -8.14 5.01
N SER A 167 -0.14 -7.91 6.18
CA SER A 167 -1.44 -7.26 6.32
C SER A 167 -1.40 -5.84 5.75
N PHE A 168 -0.35 -5.08 6.06
CA PHE A 168 -0.14 -3.74 5.49
C PHE A 168 -0.07 -3.79 3.96
N THR A 169 0.69 -4.73 3.40
CA THR A 169 0.83 -4.88 1.94
C THR A 169 -0.52 -5.17 1.27
N VAL A 170 -1.32 -6.06 1.86
CA VAL A 170 -2.67 -6.36 1.36
C VAL A 170 -3.58 -5.12 1.47
N SER A 171 -3.62 -4.46 2.63
CA SER A 171 -4.44 -3.28 2.84
C SER A 171 -4.07 -2.13 1.90
N ALA A 172 -2.79 -1.89 1.67
CA ALA A 172 -2.30 -0.87 0.74
C ALA A 172 -2.87 -1.09 -0.68
N PHE A 173 -2.77 -2.31 -1.21
CA PHE A 173 -3.34 -2.61 -2.53
C PHE A 173 -4.86 -2.58 -2.56
N MET A 174 -5.53 -2.94 -1.47
CA MET A 174 -6.98 -2.87 -1.42
C MET A 174 -7.50 -1.44 -1.40
N LEU A 175 -6.84 -0.54 -0.67
CA LEU A 175 -7.18 0.89 -0.68
C LEU A 175 -7.04 1.47 -2.09
N ALA A 176 -5.95 1.15 -2.78
CA ALA A 176 -5.73 1.58 -4.16
C ALA A 176 -6.82 1.13 -5.15
N GLU A 177 -7.33 -0.09 -4.99
CA GLU A 177 -8.39 -0.60 -5.87
C GLU A 177 -9.76 0.03 -5.55
N LEU A 178 -9.98 0.52 -4.32
CA LEU A 178 -11.21 1.25 -3.97
C LEU A 178 -11.26 2.63 -4.63
N ASP A 179 -10.14 3.34 -4.65
CA ASP A 179 -10.05 4.68 -5.27
C ASP A 179 -10.40 4.65 -6.77
N VAL A 180 -10.04 3.57 -7.48
CA VAL A 180 -10.34 3.39 -8.92
C VAL A 180 -11.84 3.18 -9.19
N ILE A 181 -12.58 2.62 -8.23
CA ILE A 181 -14.02 2.37 -8.40
C ILE A 181 -14.79 3.70 -8.32
N GLU A 182 -14.39 4.58 -7.40
CA GLU A 182 -15.06 5.87 -7.21
C GLU A 182 -14.92 6.79 -8.43
N GLU A 183 -13.75 6.80 -9.10
CA GLU A 183 -13.53 7.61 -10.30
C GLU A 183 -14.35 7.13 -11.52
N GLY A 184 -14.68 5.84 -11.60
CA GLY A 184 -15.39 5.26 -12.75
C GLY A 184 -16.89 5.57 -12.79
N ASP A 185 -17.52 5.77 -11.63
CA ASP A 185 -18.97 6.00 -11.52
C ASP A 185 -19.37 7.44 -11.86
N GLU A 186 -18.44 8.41 -11.82
CA GLU A 186 -18.72 9.82 -12.12
C GLU A 186 -18.82 10.12 -13.63
N GLU A 187 -18.17 9.34 -14.50
CA GLU A 187 -18.14 9.62 -15.95
C GLU A 187 -19.40 9.15 -16.69
N ASP A 188 -20.16 8.19 -16.14
CA ASP A 188 -21.32 7.58 -16.81
C ASP A 188 -22.65 8.36 -16.64
N GLU A 189 -22.74 9.29 -15.67
CA GLU A 189 -23.97 10.07 -15.47
C GLU A 189 -24.14 11.25 -16.45
N GLU A 190 -23.05 11.80 -17.01
CA GLU A 190 -23.12 13.00 -17.85
C GLU A 190 -23.54 12.74 -19.32
N ASP A 191 -23.38 11.53 -19.87
CA ASP A 191 -23.67 11.26 -21.30
C ASP A 191 -25.08 10.68 -21.56
N SER A 192 -25.83 10.34 -20.51
CA SER A 192 -27.20 9.81 -20.67
C SER A 192 -28.24 10.87 -21.07
N GLY A 193 -27.88 12.17 -21.02
CA GLY A 193 -28.78 13.29 -21.29
C GLY A 193 -28.92 13.70 -22.77
N GLU A 194 -27.97 13.35 -23.65
CA GLU A 194 -27.93 13.93 -25.01
C GLU A 194 -28.32 12.94 -26.13
N ALA A 195 -28.28 11.62 -25.86
CA ALA A 195 -28.64 10.59 -26.85
C ALA A 195 -30.14 10.52 -27.20
N ALA A 196 -31.03 11.10 -26.38
CA ALA A 196 -32.48 11.12 -26.65
C ALA A 196 -32.90 12.07 -27.80
N LYS A 197 -31.97 12.78 -28.46
CA LYS A 197 -32.29 13.72 -29.57
C LYS A 197 -31.77 13.32 -30.95
N ALA A 198 -31.03 12.22 -31.11
CA ALA A 198 -30.36 11.91 -32.37
C ALA A 198 -30.95 10.73 -33.20
N GLU A 199 -31.88 9.93 -32.68
CA GLU A 199 -32.50 8.79 -33.40
C GLU A 199 -33.53 9.18 -34.49
N ALA A 200 -33.21 10.13 -35.37
CA ALA A 200 -34.07 10.45 -36.52
C ALA A 200 -33.38 10.37 -37.89
N ARG A 201 -32.09 10.04 -38.01
CA ARG A 201 -31.40 10.10 -39.31
C ARG A 201 -30.26 9.10 -39.49
N LYS A 202 -30.56 7.92 -40.07
CA LYS A 202 -30.17 7.53 -41.45
C LYS A 202 -30.02 6.01 -41.57
N SER A 203 -30.85 5.46 -42.44
CA SER A 203 -30.69 4.16 -43.08
C SER A 203 -29.64 4.21 -44.19
N GLY A 204 -28.79 3.18 -44.27
CA GLY A 204 -28.26 2.69 -45.55
C GLY A 204 -26.82 2.18 -45.56
N LYS A 205 -26.67 0.85 -45.72
CA LYS A 205 -25.77 0.07 -46.63
C LYS A 205 -24.25 0.37 -46.63
N ASP A 206 -23.31 -0.57 -46.77
CA ASP A 206 -23.25 -1.93 -47.31
C ASP A 206 -22.15 -2.74 -46.58
N GLU A 207 -22.23 -4.06 -46.72
CA GLU A 207 -21.40 -5.14 -46.15
C GLU A 207 -19.99 -5.22 -46.78
N ASP A 208 -18.96 -5.49 -45.98
CA ASP A 208 -17.72 -6.13 -46.47
C ASP A 208 -17.07 -6.97 -45.34
N ASP A 209 -16.98 -8.28 -45.59
CA ASP A 209 -16.50 -9.31 -44.68
C ASP A 209 -14.97 -9.38 -44.69
N SER A 210 -14.33 -9.18 -43.52
CA SER A 210 -12.92 -9.56 -43.34
C SER A 210 -12.70 -10.20 -41.97
N GLU A 211 -12.50 -11.52 -41.98
CA GLU A 211 -12.11 -12.33 -40.83
C GLU A 211 -10.64 -12.03 -40.45
N SER A 212 -10.43 -11.31 -39.34
CA SER A 212 -9.12 -11.25 -38.69
C SER A 212 -9.15 -12.04 -37.38
N ASN A 213 -8.20 -12.97 -37.28
CA ASN A 213 -7.97 -13.88 -36.17
C ASN A 213 -7.50 -13.11 -34.93
N GLU A 214 -8.42 -12.90 -33.98
CA GLU A 214 -8.15 -12.27 -32.69
C GLU A 214 -7.43 -13.26 -31.77
N GLY A 215 -6.17 -12.99 -31.45
CA GLY A 215 -5.55 -13.61 -30.27
C GLY A 215 -6.29 -13.11 -29.05
N GLU A 216 -6.80 -14.03 -28.22
CA GLU A 216 -7.49 -13.73 -26.96
C GLU A 216 -6.62 -12.85 -26.07
N ASP A 217 -6.80 -11.54 -26.22
CA ASP A 217 -6.21 -10.54 -25.35
C ASP A 217 -6.99 -10.60 -24.05
N VAL A 218 -6.45 -11.34 -23.08
CA VAL A 218 -7.07 -11.47 -21.76
C VAL A 218 -7.15 -10.07 -21.15
N SER A 219 -8.37 -9.53 -21.17
CA SER A 219 -8.66 -8.15 -20.77
C SER A 219 -7.99 -7.81 -19.44
N PRO A 220 -7.33 -6.64 -19.32
CA PRO A 220 -6.72 -6.16 -18.07
C PRO A 220 -7.65 -6.27 -16.86
N HIS A 221 -8.97 -6.14 -17.06
CA HIS A 221 -9.98 -6.34 -16.03
C HIS A 221 -10.02 -7.74 -15.42
N MET A 222 -9.81 -8.81 -16.21
CA MET A 222 -9.81 -10.18 -15.68
C MET A 222 -8.61 -10.45 -14.74
N LYS A 223 -7.45 -9.87 -15.03
CA LYS A 223 -6.25 -9.99 -14.18
C LYS A 223 -6.44 -9.25 -12.84
N LYS A 224 -7.05 -8.06 -12.87
CA LYS A 224 -7.42 -7.31 -11.66
C LYS A 224 -8.35 -8.10 -10.76
N ASN A 225 -9.38 -8.72 -11.33
CA ASN A 225 -10.39 -9.46 -10.57
C ASN A 225 -9.81 -10.70 -9.82
N GLN A 226 -8.87 -11.42 -10.46
CA GLN A 226 -8.18 -12.53 -9.78
C GLN A 226 -7.28 -12.08 -8.63
N ARG A 227 -6.58 -10.95 -8.79
CA ARG A 227 -5.74 -10.37 -7.73
C ARG A 227 -6.60 -9.94 -6.54
N LEU A 228 -7.68 -9.21 -6.80
CA LEU A 228 -8.62 -8.77 -5.77
C LEU A 228 -9.19 -9.96 -4.99
N THR A 229 -9.60 -11.03 -5.69
CA THR A 229 -10.09 -12.25 -5.05
C THR A 229 -9.06 -12.87 -4.10
N ARG A 230 -7.77 -12.91 -4.48
CA ARG A 230 -6.70 -13.41 -3.62
C ARG A 230 -6.43 -12.50 -2.42
N LEU A 231 -6.41 -11.18 -2.64
CA LEU A 231 -6.22 -10.20 -1.57
C LEU A 231 -7.36 -10.26 -0.55
N GLN A 232 -8.59 -10.41 -1.01
CA GLN A 232 -9.77 -10.58 -0.16
C GLN A 232 -9.74 -11.89 0.65
N ALA A 233 -9.25 -12.99 0.06
CA ALA A 233 -9.10 -14.26 0.77
C ALA A 233 -8.08 -14.17 1.93
N GLU A 234 -7.05 -13.34 1.77
CA GLU A 234 -5.99 -13.11 2.74
C GLU A 234 -6.29 -11.96 3.73
N LEU A 235 -7.47 -11.34 3.62
CA LEU A 235 -7.90 -10.34 4.60
C LEU A 235 -7.95 -10.96 5.99
N PRO A 236 -7.41 -10.28 7.02
CA PRO A 236 -7.62 -10.67 8.40
C PRO A 236 -9.11 -10.95 8.67
N ALA A 237 -9.39 -12.02 9.41
CA ALA A 237 -10.77 -12.43 9.70
C ALA A 237 -11.63 -11.31 10.32
N PHE A 238 -11.01 -10.32 10.98
CA PHE A 238 -11.74 -9.17 11.51
C PHE A 238 -12.24 -8.19 10.44
N LEU A 239 -11.56 -8.07 9.28
CA LEU A 239 -12.06 -7.31 8.13
C LEU A 239 -13.13 -8.10 7.38
N GLN A 240 -12.98 -9.43 7.31
CA GLN A 240 -14.02 -10.30 6.76
C GLN A 240 -15.29 -10.30 7.63
N ALA A 241 -15.15 -10.20 8.96
CA ALA A 241 -16.28 -10.12 9.89
C ALA A 241 -16.94 -8.72 9.95
N ALA A 242 -16.32 -7.70 9.34
CA ALA A 242 -16.90 -6.36 9.26
C ALA A 242 -17.95 -6.23 8.14
N THR A 243 -18.29 -7.31 7.43
CA THR A 243 -19.52 -7.36 6.62
C THR A 243 -20.75 -7.10 7.49
N PRO A 244 -21.77 -6.39 6.99
CA PRO A 244 -22.74 -5.66 7.81
C PRO A 244 -23.73 -6.62 8.50
N GLU A 245 -23.36 -7.10 9.67
CA GLU A 245 -24.28 -7.68 10.66
C GLU A 245 -24.87 -6.59 11.60
N LEU A 246 -24.90 -5.34 11.12
CA LEU A 246 -25.37 -4.15 11.86
C LEU A 246 -26.82 -3.74 11.52
N ALA A 247 -27.63 -4.67 11.03
CA ALA A 247 -29.09 -4.50 10.94
C ALA A 247 -29.84 -5.22 12.08
N ALA A 248 -29.18 -5.55 13.19
CA ALA A 248 -29.85 -6.00 14.40
C ALA A 248 -30.34 -4.79 15.21
N PRO A 249 -31.64 -4.65 15.50
CA PRO A 249 -32.16 -3.58 16.34
C PRO A 249 -31.58 -3.68 17.74
N THR A 250 -31.13 -2.54 18.26
CA THR A 250 -30.55 -2.35 19.58
C THR A 250 -31.47 -2.90 20.67
N GLU A 251 -31.12 -4.04 21.28
CA GLU A 251 -31.73 -4.45 22.54
C GLU A 251 -31.21 -3.54 23.66
N GLU A 252 -32.13 -2.90 24.37
CA GLU A 252 -31.86 -2.04 25.53
C GLU A 252 -31.21 -2.87 26.65
N LEU A 253 -29.97 -2.53 27.01
CA LEU A 253 -29.30 -3.13 28.16
C LEU A 253 -29.88 -2.59 29.47
N PRO A 254 -30.11 -3.45 30.49
CA PRO A 254 -30.63 -3.03 31.77
C PRO A 254 -29.62 -2.20 32.57
N GLU A 255 -30.10 -1.07 33.12
CA GLU A 255 -29.39 -0.22 34.07
C GLU A 255 -28.94 -1.01 35.31
N GLY A 256 -27.63 -1.03 35.59
CA GLY A 256 -27.11 -1.41 36.92
C GLY A 256 -25.89 -2.35 36.98
N ALA A 257 -25.25 -2.71 35.87
CA ALA A 257 -24.06 -3.58 35.92
C ALA A 257 -22.79 -2.81 36.39
N PRO A 258 -22.02 -3.34 37.35
CA PRO A 258 -20.76 -2.73 37.79
C PRO A 258 -19.66 -2.88 36.71
N PRO A 259 -18.74 -1.91 36.59
CA PRO A 259 -17.71 -1.93 35.56
C PRO A 259 -16.66 -3.04 35.84
N PRO A 260 -16.18 -3.75 34.80
CA PRO A 260 -15.14 -4.75 34.96
C PRO A 260 -13.78 -4.09 35.26
N SER A 261 -13.07 -4.64 36.24
CA SER A 261 -11.69 -4.27 36.55
C SER A 261 -10.74 -4.91 35.54
N PHE A 262 -10.11 -4.06 34.72
CA PHE A 262 -9.13 -4.50 33.73
C PHE A 262 -7.70 -4.25 34.22
N SER A 263 -6.91 -5.31 34.35
CA SER A 263 -5.46 -5.25 34.61
C SER A 263 -4.74 -6.01 33.51
N GLY A 264 -4.08 -5.30 32.60
CA GLY A 264 -3.37 -5.90 31.47
C GLY A 264 -2.19 -5.03 31.02
N ARG A 265 -1.04 -5.68 30.81
CA ARG A 265 0.20 -5.06 30.30
C ARG A 265 -0.05 -4.40 28.95
N HIS A 266 0.34 -3.13 28.82
CA HIS A 266 0.25 -2.38 27.57
C HIS A 266 1.36 -2.80 26.62
N SER A 267 1.03 -3.62 25.61
CA SER A 267 1.69 -3.48 24.31
C SER A 267 1.23 -2.13 23.77
N THR A 268 2.15 -1.20 23.57
CA THR A 268 1.90 0.12 22.98
C THR A 268 1.68 0.00 21.47
N THR A 269 0.77 -0.88 21.05
CA THR A 269 0.08 -0.64 19.78
C THR A 269 -0.89 0.50 20.08
N LYS A 270 -0.47 1.75 19.85
CA LYS A 270 -1.42 2.88 19.81
C LYS A 270 -2.46 2.53 18.74
N ARG A 271 -3.61 2.04 19.20
CA ARG A 271 -4.70 1.56 18.37
C ARG A 271 -5.26 2.76 17.59
N LEU A 272 -4.98 2.80 16.29
CA LEU A 272 -5.79 3.49 15.27
C LEU A 272 -7.18 2.83 15.08
N SER A 273 -7.65 2.03 16.04
CA SER A 273 -8.91 1.27 15.94
C SER A 273 -10.17 2.08 16.21
N LEU A 274 -10.06 3.41 16.38
CA LEU A 274 -11.23 4.30 16.39
C LEU A 274 -11.41 5.04 15.06
N ALA A 275 -10.38 5.08 14.21
CA ALA A 275 -10.43 5.82 12.95
C ALA A 275 -10.75 4.92 11.74
N LEU A 276 -10.49 3.60 11.80
CA LEU A 276 -10.74 2.73 10.65
C LEU A 276 -12.24 2.65 10.24
N PRO A 277 -13.20 2.53 11.18
CA PRO A 277 -14.63 2.65 10.83
C PRO A 277 -15.02 4.07 10.43
N GLN A 278 -14.35 5.09 11.00
CA GLN A 278 -14.68 6.50 10.76
C GLN A 278 -14.17 7.02 9.42
N TRP A 279 -13.05 6.52 8.87
CA TRP A 279 -12.57 6.91 7.55
C TRP A 279 -13.43 6.33 6.43
N ILE A 280 -13.87 5.07 6.58
CA ILE A 280 -14.85 4.46 5.67
C ILE A 280 -16.20 5.23 5.74
N GLN A 281 -16.61 5.72 6.93
CA GLN A 281 -17.83 6.52 7.09
C GLN A 281 -17.68 8.01 6.69
N ALA A 282 -16.49 8.60 6.83
CA ALA A 282 -16.23 10.01 6.51
C ALA A 282 -16.10 10.25 4.99
N GLY A 283 -15.74 9.22 4.21
CA GLY A 283 -15.81 9.25 2.74
C GLY A 283 -17.24 9.24 2.21
N MET A 284 -18.21 8.65 2.93
CA MET A 284 -19.60 8.51 2.45
C MET A 284 -20.55 9.68 2.79
N THR A 285 -20.12 10.73 3.49
CA THR A 285 -21.03 11.78 4.01
C THR A 285 -20.82 13.20 3.48
N ARG A 286 -20.15 13.38 2.33
CA ARG A 286 -20.16 14.68 1.62
C ARG A 286 -20.83 14.59 0.25
N ALA A 287 -22.10 14.21 0.27
CA ALA A 287 -23.04 14.47 -0.80
C ALA A 287 -24.42 14.77 -0.17
N SER A 288 -24.60 15.97 0.37
CA SER A 288 -25.90 16.62 0.61
C SER A 288 -25.71 18.04 1.16
N GLU A 289 -26.31 19.00 0.44
CA GLU A 289 -26.44 20.46 0.63
C GLU A 289 -25.32 21.37 0.09
#